data_AF-A0A2X4HJ57-F1
#
_entry.id   AF-A0A2X4HJ57-F1
#
_cell.length_a   1.000
_cell.length_b   1.000
_cell.length_c   1.000
_cell.angle_alpha   90.00
_cell.angle_beta   90.00
_cell.angle_gamma   90.00
#
_symmetry.space_group_name_H-M   'P 1'
#
loop_
_entity.id
_entity.type
_entity.pdbx_description
1 polymer ?
#
loop_
_entity_poly.entity_id
_entity_poly.type
_entity_poly.pdbx_seq_one_letter_code
_entity_poly.pdbx_strand_id
1 'polypeptide(L)'
;MGLSTILMFVVMLGLIFFMQRQQKKQAQERQNQLNAIQKGDEVVTIGGMYAIVDEVDTVGNKIVLDVDGVFLPFELSAIKRVVSKGDHYPEAAVVAESETVVEPESEVVEESAIDSHDSNDSAIESH
;
A
#
# COMPACT_ATOMS: atom_id res chain seq x y z
N MET A 1 27.26 -35.65 -6.01
CA MET A 1 26.40 -34.90 -5.07
C MET A 1 26.79 -33.43 -4.87
N GLY A 2 27.94 -32.92 -5.38
CA GLY A 2 28.31 -31.49 -5.25
C GLY A 2 28.00 -30.61 -6.47
N LEU A 3 27.91 -31.21 -7.67
CA LEU A 3 27.67 -30.43 -8.89
C LEU A 3 26.21 -29.97 -9.01
N SER A 4 25.24 -30.82 -8.66
CA SER A 4 23.81 -30.42 -8.63
C SER A 4 23.52 -29.32 -7.61
N THR A 5 24.17 -29.32 -6.45
CA THR A 5 23.97 -28.27 -5.45
C THR A 5 24.58 -26.95 -5.92
N ILE A 6 25.79 -26.97 -6.49
CA ILE A 6 26.41 -25.78 -7.11
C ILE A 6 25.54 -25.22 -8.24
N LEU A 7 25.02 -26.09 -9.12
CA LEU A 7 24.15 -25.68 -10.22
C LEU A 7 22.83 -25.08 -9.72
N MET A 8 22.26 -25.63 -8.65
CA MET A 8 21.06 -25.09 -7.98
C MET A 8 21.32 -23.71 -7.37
N PHE A 9 22.47 -23.51 -6.71
CA PHE A 9 22.88 -22.19 -6.18
C PHE A 9 23.09 -21.15 -7.28
N VAL A 10 23.71 -21.53 -8.41
CA VAL A 10 23.91 -20.62 -9.55
C VAL A 10 22.57 -20.18 -10.14
N VAL A 11 21.60 -21.11 -10.28
CA VAL A 11 20.25 -20.78 -10.73
C VAL A 11 19.54 -19.86 -9.74
N MET A 12 19.62 -20.16 -8.44
CA MET A 12 19.00 -19.34 -7.40
C MET A 12 19.56 -17.91 -7.36
N LEU A 13 20.89 -17.75 -7.44
CA LEU A 13 21.53 -16.44 -7.51
C LEU A 13 21.17 -15.69 -8.79
N GLY A 14 21.03 -16.40 -9.92
CA GLY A 14 20.56 -15.83 -11.18
C GLY A 14 19.17 -15.22 -11.08
N LEU A 15 18.22 -15.93 -10.44
CA LEU A 15 16.84 -15.44 -10.23
C LEU A 15 16.80 -14.24 -9.28
N ILE A 16 17.54 -14.29 -8.17
CA ILE A 16 17.60 -13.18 -7.19
C ILE A 16 18.19 -11.93 -7.83
N PHE A 17 19.26 -12.06 -8.63
CA PHE A 17 19.86 -10.93 -9.34
C PHE A 17 18.89 -10.28 -10.34
N PHE A 18 18.12 -11.11 -11.06
CA PHE A 18 17.10 -10.61 -12.00
C PHE A 18 15.99 -9.86 -11.28
N MET A 19 15.45 -10.41 -10.18
CA MET A 19 14.41 -9.74 -9.37
C MET A 19 14.93 -8.46 -8.73
N GLN A 20 16.15 -8.45 -8.18
CA GLN A 20 16.73 -7.27 -7.54
C GLN A 20 16.87 -6.11 -8.54
N ARG A 21 17.21 -6.42 -9.80
CA ARG A 21 17.26 -5.41 -10.88
C ARG A 21 15.89 -4.81 -11.17
N GLN A 22 14.83 -5.62 -11.17
CA GLN A 22 13.46 -5.13 -11.40
C GLN A 22 12.96 -4.29 -10.21
N GLN A 23 13.19 -4.74 -8.97
CA GLN A 23 12.78 -4.01 -7.77
C GLN A 23 13.47 -2.65 -7.64
N LYS A 24 14.76 -2.55 -7.98
CA LYS A 24 15.49 -1.27 -7.99
C LYS A 24 14.87 -0.26 -8.95
N LYS A 25 14.41 -0.69 -10.13
CA LYS A 25 13.72 0.19 -11.09
C LYS A 25 12.41 0.72 -10.53
N GLN A 26 11.58 -0.15 -9.96
CA GLN A 26 10.29 0.25 -9.36
C GLN A 26 10.46 1.23 -8.20
N ALA A 27 11.48 1.03 -7.35
CA ALA A 27 11.78 1.95 -6.26
C ALA A 27 12.29 3.31 -6.78
N GLN A 28 13.15 3.32 -7.80
CA GLN A 28 13.63 4.55 -8.43
C GLN A 28 12.51 5.30 -9.14
N GLU A 29 11.63 4.62 -9.87
CA GLU A 29 10.46 5.21 -10.52
C GLU A 29 9.54 5.88 -9.50
N ARG A 30 9.30 5.23 -8.35
CA ARG A 30 8.52 5.83 -7.26
C ARG A 30 9.19 7.08 -6.70
N GLN A 31 10.50 7.03 -6.45
CA GLN A 31 11.25 8.18 -5.95
C GLN A 31 11.22 9.34 -6.96
N ASN A 32 11.34 9.04 -8.26
CA ASN A 32 11.29 10.03 -9.32
C ASN A 32 9.91 10.68 -9.43
N GLN A 33 8.82 9.94 -9.26
CA GLN A 33 7.47 10.50 -9.24
C GLN A 33 7.27 11.46 -8.06
N LEU A 34 7.78 11.13 -6.87
CA LEU A 34 7.70 12.02 -5.72
C LEU A 34 8.56 13.29 -5.90
N ASN A 35 9.73 13.16 -6.52
CA ASN A 35 10.60 14.30 -6.84
C ASN A 35 10.07 15.18 -7.97
N ALA A 36 9.15 14.65 -8.80
CA ALA A 36 8.54 15.40 -9.90
C ALA A 36 7.39 16.31 -9.44
N ILE A 37 6.96 16.19 -8.17
CA ILE A 37 5.88 17.01 -7.61
C ILE A 37 6.34 18.46 -7.48
N GLN A 38 5.54 19.38 -8.03
CA GLN A 38 5.76 20.82 -7.97
C GLN A 38 4.56 21.53 -7.35
N LYS A 39 4.77 22.78 -6.93
CA LYS A 39 3.69 23.65 -6.47
C LYS A 39 2.66 23.84 -7.59
N GLY A 40 1.39 23.69 -7.25
CA GLY A 40 0.26 23.79 -8.17
C GLY A 40 -0.14 22.46 -8.83
N ASP A 41 0.58 21.37 -8.58
CA ASP A 41 0.15 20.06 -9.07
C ASP A 41 -1.07 19.56 -8.31
N GLU A 42 -1.99 18.95 -9.05
CA GLU A 42 -3.09 18.19 -8.45
C GLU A 42 -2.59 16.78 -8.11
N VAL A 43 -2.85 16.32 -6.90
CA VAL A 43 -2.38 15.03 -6.40
C VAL A 43 -3.51 14.24 -5.76
N VAL A 44 -3.37 12.92 -5.77
CA VAL A 44 -4.24 12.02 -5.02
C VAL A 44 -3.44 11.40 -3.89
N THR A 45 -3.92 11.54 -2.67
CA THR A 45 -3.34 10.87 -1.49
C THR A 45 -3.71 9.38 -1.47
N ILE A 46 -3.04 8.59 -0.63
CA ILE A 46 -3.35 7.16 -0.47
C ILE A 46 -4.81 6.92 -0.06
N GLY A 47 -5.38 7.83 0.74
CA GLY A 47 -6.80 7.80 1.15
C GLY A 47 -7.79 8.19 0.05
N GLY A 48 -7.32 8.51 -1.16
CA GLY A 48 -8.17 8.93 -2.28
C GLY A 48 -8.58 10.40 -2.25
N MET A 49 -7.99 11.21 -1.37
CA MET A 49 -8.26 12.65 -1.32
C MET A 49 -7.55 13.36 -2.47
N TYR A 50 -8.28 14.19 -3.19
CA TYR A 50 -7.73 15.10 -4.20
C TYR A 50 -7.37 16.41 -3.54
N ALA A 51 -6.18 16.91 -3.84
CA ALA A 51 -5.69 18.16 -3.28
C ALA A 51 -4.72 18.83 -4.27
N ILE A 52 -4.47 20.12 -4.06
CA ILE A 52 -3.47 20.88 -4.82
C ILE A 52 -2.24 21.10 -3.94
N VAL A 53 -1.06 20.97 -4.52
CA VAL A 53 0.19 21.20 -3.79
C VAL A 53 0.43 22.69 -3.60
N ASP A 54 0.50 23.15 -2.36
CA ASP A 54 0.85 24.54 -2.03
C ASP A 54 2.35 24.71 -1.74
N GLU A 55 2.96 23.83 -0.96
CA GLU A 55 4.39 23.91 -0.64
C GLU A 55 5.00 22.51 -0.54
N VAL A 56 6.26 22.37 -0.99
CA VAL A 56 7.00 21.10 -0.94
C VAL A 56 8.33 21.32 -0.21
N ASP A 57 8.51 20.62 0.91
CA ASP A 57 9.76 20.51 1.63
C ASP A 57 10.35 19.11 1.44
N THR A 58 11.31 19.02 0.51
CA THR A 58 12.02 17.78 0.17
C THR A 58 13.08 17.39 1.21
N VAL A 59 13.51 18.31 2.07
CA VAL A 59 14.49 18.02 3.13
C VAL A 59 13.79 17.42 4.35
N GLY A 60 12.62 17.98 4.69
CA GLY A 60 11.78 17.53 5.80
C GLY A 60 10.81 16.40 5.45
N ASN A 61 10.75 15.94 4.18
CA ASN A 61 9.75 15.00 3.66
C ASN A 61 8.30 15.44 3.91
N LYS A 62 8.02 16.75 3.89
CA LYS A 62 6.71 17.34 4.14
C LYS A 62 6.17 18.06 2.92
N ILE A 63 4.87 18.01 2.74
CA ILE A 63 4.15 18.69 1.68
C ILE A 63 2.89 19.33 2.26
N VAL A 64 2.61 20.58 1.90
CA VAL A 64 1.38 21.25 2.28
C VAL A 64 0.40 21.13 1.13
N LEU A 65 -0.76 20.55 1.44
CA LEU A 65 -1.84 20.36 0.48
C LEU A 65 -2.97 21.33 0.79
N ASP A 66 -3.50 21.96 -0.26
CA ASP A 66 -4.70 22.78 -0.24
C ASP A 66 -5.91 21.92 -0.61
N VAL A 67 -6.85 21.84 0.32
CA VAL A 67 -8.16 21.21 0.14
C VAL A 67 -9.22 22.26 0.45
N ASP A 68 -9.78 22.86 -0.60
CA ASP A 68 -10.86 23.86 -0.50
C ASP A 68 -10.51 25.06 0.41
N GLY A 69 -9.28 25.55 0.32
CA GLY A 69 -8.78 26.67 1.13
C GLY A 69 -8.27 26.26 2.52
N VAL A 70 -8.28 24.97 2.85
CA VAL A 70 -7.67 24.44 4.08
C VAL A 70 -6.29 23.86 3.74
N PHE A 71 -5.26 24.43 4.38
CA PHE A 71 -3.87 24.01 4.19
C PHE A 71 -3.47 23.00 5.27
N LEU A 72 -3.14 21.78 4.85
CA LEU A 72 -2.80 20.68 5.75
C LEU A 72 -1.42 20.10 5.39
N PRO A 73 -0.52 19.96 6.38
CA PRO A 73 0.76 19.31 6.16
C PRO A 73 0.60 17.78 6.14
N PHE A 74 1.15 17.16 5.11
CA PHE A 74 1.26 15.72 4.93
C PHE A 74 2.72 15.32 4.74
N GLU A 75 3.00 14.02 4.85
CA GLU A 75 4.27 13.48 4.38
C GLU A 75 4.26 13.32 2.85
N LEU A 76 5.42 13.47 2.21
CA LEU A 76 5.57 13.15 0.78
C LEU A 76 5.17 11.70 0.46
N SER A 77 5.42 10.79 1.42
CA SER A 77 5.06 9.37 1.33
C SER A 77 3.54 9.13 1.21
N ALA A 78 2.71 10.09 1.64
CA ALA A 78 1.25 9.99 1.63
C ALA A 78 0.64 10.25 0.24
N ILE A 79 1.44 10.70 -0.73
CA ILE A 79 1.00 10.96 -2.10
C ILE A 79 1.05 9.65 -2.90
N LYS A 80 -0.09 9.26 -3.46
CA LYS A 80 -0.22 8.06 -4.30
C LYS A 80 0.21 8.34 -5.74
N ARG A 81 -0.25 9.45 -6.31
CA ARG A 81 0.03 9.86 -7.69
C ARG A 81 -0.25 11.34 -7.93
N VAL A 82 0.37 11.89 -8.97
CA VAL A 82 0.09 13.23 -9.52
C VAL A 82 -0.94 13.11 -10.64
N VAL A 83 -1.87 14.06 -10.74
CA VAL A 83 -3.02 14.09 -11.66
C VAL A 83 -2.83 15.10 -12.81
N SER A 84 -1.81 15.95 -12.73
CA SER A 84 -1.58 17.06 -13.68
C SER A 84 -1.72 16.64 -15.15
N LYS A 85 -2.27 17.55 -15.97
CA LYS A 85 -2.70 17.34 -17.36
C LYS A 85 -1.60 16.72 -18.22
N GLY A 86 -1.60 15.40 -18.35
CA GLY A 86 -0.71 14.71 -19.27
C GLY A 86 -0.74 13.19 -19.14
N ASP A 87 -0.56 12.63 -17.94
CA ASP A 87 0.07 11.31 -17.89
C ASP A 87 -0.45 10.35 -16.81
N HIS A 88 -0.90 9.20 -17.31
CA HIS A 88 -0.86 7.85 -16.74
C HIS A 88 -1.71 7.53 -15.50
N TYR A 89 -2.94 7.13 -15.78
CA TYR A 89 -3.57 6.03 -15.04
C TYR A 89 -2.80 4.73 -15.36
N PRO A 90 -2.22 4.00 -14.40
CA PRO A 90 -1.92 2.59 -14.62
C PRO A 90 -3.26 1.83 -14.61
N GLU A 91 -3.98 1.89 -15.73
CA GLU A 91 -5.05 0.96 -16.07
C GLU A 91 -4.41 -0.34 -16.58
N ALA A 92 -3.82 -1.13 -15.67
CA ALA A 92 -3.44 -2.53 -15.92
C ALA A 92 -2.94 -3.21 -14.64
N ALA A 93 -3.86 -3.59 -13.74
CA ALA A 93 -3.65 -4.68 -12.78
C ALA A 93 -4.99 -5.17 -12.19
N VAL A 94 -5.99 -5.44 -13.03
CA VAL A 94 -7.19 -6.22 -12.66
C VAL A 94 -7.56 -7.10 -13.84
N VAL A 95 -6.84 -8.23 -14.00
CA VAL A 95 -7.37 -9.52 -14.48
C VAL A 95 -6.25 -10.57 -14.45
N ALA A 96 -6.31 -11.48 -13.48
CA ALA A 96 -5.94 -12.89 -13.62
C ALA A 96 -6.29 -13.62 -12.31
N GLU A 97 -7.57 -13.56 -11.91
CA GLU A 97 -8.13 -14.55 -11.00
C GLU A 97 -9.12 -15.36 -11.85
N SER A 98 -8.67 -16.56 -12.25
CA SER A 98 -9.49 -17.57 -12.91
C SER A 98 -9.43 -18.82 -12.04
N GLU A 99 -10.59 -19.12 -11.47
CA GLU A 99 -11.10 -20.45 -11.15
C GLU A 99 -10.17 -21.45 -10.44
N THR A 100 -10.45 -21.68 -9.17
CA THR A 100 -10.83 -23.03 -8.75
C THR A 100 -12.15 -22.99 -7.98
N VAL A 101 -13.21 -23.35 -8.70
CA VAL A 101 -14.42 -23.92 -8.15
C VAL A 101 -14.02 -25.12 -7.30
N VAL A 102 -14.32 -25.06 -6.00
CA VAL A 102 -14.51 -26.26 -5.19
C VAL A 102 -15.91 -26.12 -4.60
N GLU A 103 -16.79 -27.01 -5.06
CA GLU A 103 -18.16 -27.16 -4.61
C GLU A 103 -18.22 -27.33 -3.08
N PRO A 104 -19.16 -26.68 -2.38
CA PRO A 104 -19.41 -26.94 -0.97
C PRO A 104 -20.26 -28.21 -0.85
N GLU A 105 -19.63 -29.31 -0.44
CA GLU A 105 -20.37 -30.45 0.13
C GLU A 105 -20.74 -30.11 1.58
N SER A 106 -22.03 -30.19 1.82
CA SER A 106 -22.72 -29.98 3.08
C SER A 106 -22.36 -31.04 4.12
N GLU A 107 -22.03 -30.63 5.34
CA GLU A 107 -22.49 -31.35 6.53
C GLU A 107 -22.93 -30.35 7.60
N VAL A 108 -24.20 -30.47 7.94
CA VAL A 108 -24.93 -29.70 8.93
C VAL A 108 -24.73 -30.39 10.27
N VAL A 109 -24.19 -29.68 11.27
CA VAL A 109 -24.55 -29.96 12.67
C VAL A 109 -24.62 -28.62 13.41
N GLU A 110 -25.84 -28.13 13.61
CA GLU A 110 -26.17 -27.25 14.74
C GLU A 110 -25.94 -28.01 16.04
N GLU A 111 -25.40 -27.37 17.08
CA GLU A 111 -26.15 -27.16 18.33
C GLU A 111 -25.42 -26.17 19.25
N SER A 112 -26.09 -25.03 19.45
CA SER A 112 -26.22 -24.23 20.68
C SER A 112 -25.26 -24.47 21.86
N ALA A 113 -24.48 -23.44 22.20
CA ALA A 113 -24.36 -22.98 23.58
C ALA A 113 -23.95 -21.50 23.63
N ILE A 114 -24.96 -20.65 23.65
CA ILE A 114 -25.01 -19.42 24.45
C ILE A 114 -24.52 -19.72 25.87
N ASP A 115 -23.45 -19.07 26.32
CA ASP A 115 -23.39 -18.62 27.71
C ASP A 115 -22.71 -17.25 27.81
N SER A 116 -23.52 -16.32 28.30
CA SER A 116 -23.19 -14.98 28.74
C SER A 116 -22.20 -14.98 29.89
N HIS A 117 -21.23 -14.06 29.88
CA HIS A 117 -20.82 -13.38 31.10
C HIS A 117 -20.42 -11.94 30.76
N ASP A 118 -21.44 -11.10 30.80
CA ASP A 118 -21.33 -9.69 31.17
C ASP A 118 -21.12 -9.60 32.70
N SER A 119 -20.63 -8.45 33.16
CA SER A 119 -20.49 -7.99 34.54
C SER A 119 -19.22 -8.37 35.30
N ASN A 120 -18.22 -7.46 35.29
CA ASN A 120 -17.89 -6.76 36.53
C ASN A 120 -17.17 -5.42 36.26
N ASP A 121 -17.97 -4.39 35.96
CA ASP A 121 -17.61 -2.99 36.18
C ASP A 121 -18.17 -2.58 37.54
N SER A 122 -17.31 -2.47 38.56
CA SER A 122 -17.46 -1.55 39.70
C SER A 122 -16.40 -1.83 40.78
N ALA A 123 -15.36 -1.00 40.86
CA ALA A 123 -14.63 -0.76 42.11
C ALA A 123 -13.75 0.50 41.99
N ILE A 124 -14.38 1.68 41.87
CA ILE A 124 -13.78 2.95 42.29
C ILE A 124 -14.86 3.74 43.03
N GLU A 125 -14.88 3.67 44.37
CA GLU A 125 -14.96 4.83 45.27
C GLU A 125 -15.11 4.44 46.76
N SER A 126 -14.48 5.28 47.60
CA SER A 126 -14.70 5.51 49.04
C SER A 126 -14.09 4.55 50.08
N HIS A 127 -12.89 4.88 50.56
CA HIS A 127 -12.67 5.45 51.90
C HIS A 127 -11.21 5.86 52.13
#